data_AF-A0A7W5IMQ9-F1
#
_entry.id   AF-A0A7W5IMQ9-F1
#
_cell.length_a   1.000
_cell.length_b   1.000
_cell.length_c   1.000
_cell.angle_alpha   90.00
_cell.angle_beta   90.00
_cell.angle_gamma   90.00
#
_symmetry.space_group_name_H-M   'P 1'
#
loop_
_entity.id
_entity.type
_entity.pdbx_description
1 polymer ?
#
loop_
_entity_poly.entity_id
_entity_poly.type
_entity_poly.pdbx_seq_one_letter_code
_entity_poly.pdbx_strand_id
1 'polypeptide(L)' 'MICSHTNPIPDPLADPTRDPERDPLTPPPPGHVEEPQRPDGPPNKDPV' A
#
# COMPACT_ATOMS: atom_id res chain seq x y z
N MET A 1 -39.44 -7.39 -16.15
CA MET A 1 -38.37 -7.99 -15.32
C MET A 1 -37.62 -6.83 -14.69
N ILE A 2 -37.89 -6.55 -13.42
CA ILE A 2 -37.16 -5.53 -12.67
C ILE A 2 -35.82 -6.14 -12.26
N CYS A 3 -34.73 -5.71 -12.91
CA CYS A 3 -33.39 -6.01 -12.44
C CYS A 3 -33.20 -5.29 -11.10
N SER A 4 -33.51 -5.97 -10.00
CA SER A 4 -33.13 -5.53 -8.66
C SER A 4 -31.60 -5.46 -8.64
N HIS A 5 -31.06 -4.27 -8.88
CA HIS A 5 -29.66 -3.96 -8.63
C HIS A 5 -29.44 -4.08 -7.13
N THR A 6 -29.13 -5.29 -6.67
CA THR A 6 -28.57 -5.48 -5.33
C THR A 6 -27.11 -5.06 -5.44
N ASN A 7 -26.80 -3.84 -4.98
CA ASN A 7 -25.41 -3.52 -4.72
C ASN A 7 -24.95 -4.47 -3.60
N PRO A 8 -23.92 -5.30 -3.80
CA PRO A 8 -23.42 -6.15 -2.74
C PRO A 8 -23.01 -5.25 -1.56
N ILE A 9 -23.39 -5.65 -0.34
CA ILE A 9 -22.93 -4.97 0.87
C ILE A 9 -21.40 -5.07 0.87
N PRO A 10 -20.66 -3.94 0.88
CA PRO A 10 -19.21 -3.99 0.97
C PRO A 10 -18.82 -4.61 2.31
N ASP A 11 -17.80 -5.47 2.29
CA ASP A 11 -17.29 -6.07 3.52
C ASP A 11 -16.83 -4.95 4.47
N PRO A 12 -17.31 -4.89 5.72
CA PRO A 12 -16.99 -3.79 6.63
C PRO A 12 -15.51 -3.74 7.03
N LEU A 13 -14.78 -4.84 6.82
CA LEU A 13 -13.33 -4.93 7.02
C LEU A 13 -12.56 -4.75 5.70
N ALA A 14 -13.25 -4.45 4.59
CA ALA A 14 -12.57 -4.09 3.36
C ALA A 14 -11.74 -2.82 3.60
N ASP A 15 -10.46 -2.92 3.28
CA ASP A 15 -9.58 -1.77 3.27
C ASP A 15 -10.16 -0.71 2.30
N PRO A 16 -10.50 0.51 2.75
CA PRO A 16 -11.17 1.51 1.91
C PRO A 16 -10.25 2.08 0.82
N THR A 17 -8.94 1.80 0.89
CA THR A 17 -7.95 2.13 -0.14
C THR A 17 -7.77 1.00 -1.15
N ARG A 18 -8.43 -0.15 -0.93
CA ARG A 18 -8.44 -1.27 -1.87
C ARG A 18 -9.19 -0.87 -3.13
N ASP A 19 -8.45 -0.86 -4.23
CA ASP A 19 -9.02 -0.72 -5.57
C ASP A 19 -10.02 -1.88 -5.85
N PRO A 20 -11.27 -1.58 -6.25
CA PRO A 20 -12.32 -2.59 -6.44
C PRO A 20 -12.12 -3.44 -7.71
N GLU A 21 -11.36 -2.94 -8.69
CA GLU A 21 -11.06 -3.63 -9.95
C GLU A 21 -9.83 -4.55 -9.82
N ARG A 22 -9.06 -4.37 -8.75
CA ARG A 22 -7.86 -5.15 -8.46
C ARG A 22 -8.20 -6.59 -8.12
N ASP A 23 -7.68 -7.49 -8.94
CA ASP A 23 -7.78 -8.92 -8.73
C ASP A 23 -7.16 -9.35 -7.38
N PRO A 24 -7.90 -10.10 -6.52
CA PRO A 24 -7.43 -10.49 -5.19
C PRO A 24 -6.19 -11.39 -5.19
N LEU A 25 -5.93 -12.09 -6.30
CA LEU A 25 -4.78 -12.98 -6.44
C LEU A 25 -3.52 -12.24 -6.91
N THR A 26 -3.68 -10.99 -7.36
CA THR A 26 -2.57 -10.17 -7.80
C THR A 26 -1.80 -9.66 -6.58
N PRO A 27 -0.54 -10.09 -6.37
CA PRO A 27 0.25 -9.61 -5.26
C PRO A 27 0.46 -8.10 -5.39
N PRO A 28 0.62 -7.38 -4.26
CA PRO A 28 1.00 -6.00 -4.33
C PRO A 28 2.31 -5.82 -5.09
N PRO A 29 2.44 -4.73 -5.88
CA PRO A 29 3.73 -4.41 -6.45
C PRO A 29 4.73 -4.38 -5.29
N PRO A 30 5.95 -4.89 -5.49
CA PRO A 30 6.98 -4.76 -4.47
C PRO A 30 7.00 -3.30 -4.06
N GLY A 31 6.67 -3.04 -2.79
CA GLY A 31 6.63 -1.69 -2.26
C GLY A 31 7.93 -1.00 -2.65
N HIS A 32 7.88 0.31 -2.94
CA HIS A 32 9.08 1.08 -3.19
C HIS A 32 10.07 0.74 -2.08
N VAL A 33 11.04 -0.10 -2.42
CA VAL A 33 12.17 -0.38 -1.55
C VAL A 33 12.96 0.91 -1.64
N GLU A 34 12.61 1.86 -0.78
CA GLU A 34 13.54 2.94 -0.46
C GLU A 34 14.84 2.21 -0.16
N GLU A 35 15.83 2.41 -1.03
CA GLU A 35 17.17 1.88 -0.82
C GLU A 35 17.51 2.12 0.65
N PRO A 36 17.97 1.12 1.41
CA PRO A 36 18.19 1.27 2.84
C PRO A 36 18.87 2.61 3.09
N GLN A 37 18.26 3.47 3.90
CA GLN A 37 18.79 4.80 4.14
C GLN A 37 20.27 4.64 4.48
N ARG A 38 21.14 5.18 3.63
CA ARG A 38 22.59 5.10 3.85
C ARG A 38 22.86 5.81 5.18
N PRO A 39 23.64 5.21 6.09
CA PRO A 39 23.99 5.90 7.33
C PRO A 39 24.62 7.24 6.97
N ASP A 40 24.14 8.31 7.60
CA ASP A 40 24.84 9.58 7.57
C ASP A 40 26.27 9.31 8.08
N GLY A 41 27.27 9.81 7.36
CA GLY A 41 28.67 9.48 7.59
C GLY A 41 29.11 9.73 9.03
N PRO A 42 30.32 9.30 9.43
CA PRO A 42 30.82 9.61 10.76
C PRO A 42 30.70 11.13 10.99
N PRO A 43 30.21 11.57 12.17
CA PRO A 43 30.09 12.99 12.46
C PRO A 43 31.45 13.65 12.22
N ASN A 44 31.46 14.80 11.54
CA ASN A 44 32.68 15.54 11.29
C ASN A 44 33.34 15.86 12.64
N LYS A 45 34.36 15.07 13.00
CA LYS A 45 35.18 15.29 14.17
C LYS A 45 36.22 16.33 13.79
N ASP A 46 35.81 17.60 13.81
CA ASP A 46 36.79 18.65 14.02
C ASP A 46 37.40 18.41 15.41
N PRO A 47 38.72 18.12 15.53
CA PRO A 47 39.37 18.06 16.82
C PRO A 47 39.27 19.46 17.44
N VAL A 48 38.83 19.52 18.70
CA VAL A 48 38.83 20.74 19.52
C VAL A 48 40.25 21.27 19.68
#